data_AF-A0A1G2FIF9-F1
#
_entry.id   AF-A0A1G2FIF9-F1
#
_cell.length_a   1.000
_cell.length_b   1.000
_cell.length_c   1.000
_cell.angle_alpha   90.00
_cell.angle_beta   90.00
_cell.angle_gamma   90.00
#
_symmetry.space_group_name_H-M   'P 1'
#
loop_
_entity.id
_entity.type
_entity.pdbx_description
1 polymer ?
#
loop_
_entity_poly.entity_id
_entity_poly.type
_entity_poly.pdbx_seq_one_letter_code
_entity_poly.pdbx_strand_id
1 'polypeptide(L)'
;MKDRKCIICGSSDFVNLYLTHDRMFDIFGEFKVKKCKKCLLLLIDPQPTAAVLSQHYPSKKYYSYTVSQKRNIFGVLRNYLVKNYYNPNFIASIFTKLVKNVPAMPSFRKNGKILDVGCGTGDTLILLQELGWEAYGIEIDKNAVKTARKRGLIHVKLGTYKDIFRFPDNYFDSIRLYHVIEHLDDPMTCLKLIHKKLKGDGELILGTPNYSSLISKIFKKYWCNLDVPRHVFVFSPNNLQELVKKSGFKIEEIE
;
A
#
# COMPACT_ATOMS: atom_id res chain seq x y z
N MET A 1 -0.91 -25.83 -12.44
CA MET A 1 -0.28 -24.50 -12.23
C MET A 1 -0.38 -23.75 -13.54
N LYS A 2 -1.01 -22.57 -13.61
CA LYS A 2 -0.97 -21.77 -14.85
C LYS A 2 0.44 -21.21 -14.97
N ASP A 3 1.14 -21.50 -16.06
CA ASP A 3 2.35 -20.78 -16.47
C ASP A 3 2.00 -19.29 -16.64
N ARG A 4 2.14 -18.54 -15.55
CA ARG A 4 1.81 -17.11 -15.54
C ARG A 4 2.97 -16.33 -16.12
N LYS A 5 2.65 -15.57 -17.16
CA LYS A 5 3.52 -14.52 -17.70
C LYS A 5 3.77 -13.44 -16.62
N CYS A 6 4.94 -12.84 -16.66
CA CYS A 6 5.27 -11.69 -15.82
C CYS A 6 4.29 -10.54 -16.03
N ILE A 7 3.69 -10.01 -14.96
CA ILE A 7 2.71 -8.92 -15.01
C ILE A 7 3.28 -7.59 -15.56
N ILE A 8 4.61 -7.47 -15.60
CA ILE A 8 5.30 -6.27 -16.07
C ILE A 8 5.64 -6.38 -17.55
N CYS A 9 6.33 -7.46 -17.94
CA CYS A 9 6.96 -7.56 -19.26
C CYS A 9 6.43 -8.71 -20.13
N GLY A 10 5.49 -9.51 -19.63
CA GLY A 10 4.89 -10.64 -20.35
C GLY A 10 5.79 -11.87 -20.52
N SER A 11 7.04 -11.83 -20.04
CA SER A 11 7.97 -12.97 -20.12
C SER A 11 7.51 -14.13 -19.26
N SER A 12 7.69 -15.36 -19.77
CA SER A 12 7.55 -16.60 -19.00
C SER A 12 8.88 -17.12 -18.44
N ASP A 13 9.99 -16.40 -18.69
CA ASP A 13 11.32 -16.82 -18.24
C ASP A 13 11.61 -16.34 -16.80
N PHE A 14 11.58 -17.29 -15.87
CA PHE A 14 11.80 -17.09 -14.45
C PHE A 14 12.89 -18.03 -13.93
N VAL A 15 13.68 -17.55 -12.97
CA VAL A 15 14.57 -18.39 -12.15
C VAL A 15 14.01 -18.52 -10.74
N ASN A 16 14.20 -19.67 -10.12
CA ASN A 16 14.00 -19.82 -8.68
C ASN A 16 15.15 -19.07 -7.99
N LEU A 17 14.82 -17.99 -7.27
CA LEU A 17 15.80 -17.19 -6.56
C LEU A 17 16.00 -17.71 -5.14
N TYR A 18 14.90 -17.96 -4.41
CA TYR A 18 14.93 -18.45 -3.04
C TYR A 18 13.87 -19.54 -2.81
N LEU A 19 14.17 -20.42 -1.86
CA LEU A 19 13.20 -21.26 -1.16
C LEU A 19 13.20 -20.82 0.31
N THR A 20 12.05 -20.41 0.85
CA THR A 20 11.94 -19.83 2.19
C THR A 20 10.56 -20.03 2.79
N HIS A 21 10.43 -19.89 4.11
CA HIS A 21 9.17 -19.95 4.86
C HIS A 21 8.79 -18.57 5.41
N ASP A 22 7.54 -18.43 5.86
CA ASP A 22 7.09 -17.28 6.63
C ASP A 22 7.80 -17.21 7.99
N ARG A 23 8.17 -16.00 8.42
CA ARG A 23 8.88 -15.77 9.69
C ARG A 23 8.11 -14.86 10.64
N MET A 24 6.97 -14.33 10.21
CA MET A 24 6.28 -13.26 10.94
C MET A 24 4.92 -13.71 11.48
N PHE A 25 4.22 -14.61 10.80
CA PHE A 25 2.82 -14.94 11.10
C PHE A 25 2.56 -16.44 11.28
N ASP A 26 3.63 -17.23 11.41
CA ASP A 26 3.59 -18.67 11.64
C ASP A 26 2.85 -19.44 10.51
N ILE A 27 2.93 -18.95 9.27
CA ILE A 27 2.31 -19.60 8.11
C ILE A 27 3.13 -20.81 7.70
N PHE A 28 2.55 -21.99 7.90
CA PHE A 28 3.21 -23.24 7.57
C PHE A 28 3.38 -23.42 6.05
N GLY A 29 4.59 -23.81 5.63
CA GLY A 29 4.91 -24.14 4.25
C GLY A 29 6.23 -23.55 3.77
N GLU A 30 6.75 -24.11 2.67
CA GLU A 30 7.86 -23.53 1.93
C GLU A 30 7.36 -22.84 0.67
N PHE A 31 7.84 -21.63 0.44
CA PHE A 31 7.45 -20.76 -0.66
C PHE A 31 8.64 -20.50 -1.56
N LYS A 32 8.43 -20.67 -2.87
CA LYS A 32 9.44 -20.36 -3.89
C LYS A 32 9.31 -18.89 -4.26
N VAL A 33 10.41 -18.16 -4.16
CA VAL A 33 10.53 -16.81 -4.71
C VAL A 33 11.15 -16.93 -6.09
N LYS A 34 10.37 -16.62 -7.12
CA LYS A 34 10.84 -16.58 -8.51
C LYS A 34 11.20 -15.16 -8.91
N LYS A 35 12.23 -15.03 -9.74
CA LYS A 35 12.67 -13.76 -10.33
C LYS A 35 12.56 -13.82 -11.84
N CYS A 36 11.87 -12.84 -12.44
CA CYS A 36 11.81 -12.71 -13.89
C CYS A 36 13.19 -12.38 -14.45
N LYS A 37 13.68 -13.13 -15.44
CA LYS A 37 15.00 -12.84 -16.04
C LYS A 37 15.02 -11.54 -16.84
N LYS A 38 13.86 -11.08 -17.33
CA LYS A 38 13.75 -9.90 -18.19
C LYS A 38 13.64 -8.59 -17.40
N CYS A 39 12.63 -8.44 -16.54
CA CYS A 39 12.38 -7.19 -15.79
C CYS A 39 12.74 -7.27 -14.30
N LEU A 40 13.30 -8.40 -13.85
CA LEU A 40 13.77 -8.62 -12.48
C LEU A 40 12.67 -8.54 -11.40
N LEU A 41 11.38 -8.52 -11.76
CA LEU A 41 10.29 -8.64 -10.79
C LEU A 41 10.39 -9.96 -10.02
N LEU A 42 10.21 -9.88 -8.71
CA LEU A 42 10.08 -11.05 -7.84
C LEU A 42 8.60 -11.38 -7.63
N LEU A 43 8.28 -12.68 -7.61
CA LEU A 43 6.95 -13.18 -7.28
C LEU A 43 7.02 -14.47 -6.47
N ILE A 44 5.97 -14.73 -5.71
CA ILE A 44 5.81 -15.98 -4.95
C ILE A 44 5.12 -17.05 -5.81
N ASP A 45 5.63 -18.28 -5.78
CA ASP A 45 5.11 -19.43 -6.49
C ASP A 45 4.96 -20.67 -5.58
N PRO A 46 3.79 -21.34 -5.55
CA PRO A 46 2.53 -20.88 -6.16
C PRO A 46 2.03 -19.61 -5.47
N GLN A 47 1.34 -18.74 -6.22
CA GLN A 47 0.69 -17.60 -5.59
C GLN A 47 -0.42 -18.11 -4.66
N PRO A 48 -0.43 -17.70 -3.38
CA PRO A 48 -1.50 -18.07 -2.48
C PRO A 48 -2.83 -17.59 -3.04
N THR A 49 -3.89 -18.40 -2.89
CA THR A 49 -5.23 -17.97 -3.29
C THR A 49 -5.69 -16.81 -2.41
N ALA A 50 -6.65 -16.01 -2.88
CA ALA A 50 -7.24 -14.95 -2.05
C ALA A 50 -7.81 -15.50 -0.73
N ALA A 51 -8.32 -16.74 -0.73
CA ALA A 51 -8.78 -17.42 0.48
C ALA A 51 -7.62 -17.70 1.44
N VAL A 52 -6.48 -18.19 0.95
CA VAL A 52 -5.26 -18.43 1.74
C VAL A 52 -4.71 -17.09 2.28
N LEU A 53 -4.60 -16.06 1.43
CA LEU A 53 -4.18 -14.72 1.87
C LEU A 53 -5.11 -14.12 2.95
N SER A 54 -6.44 -14.29 2.80
CA SER A 54 -7.41 -13.79 3.80
C SER A 54 -7.28 -14.48 5.16
N GLN A 55 -6.92 -15.76 5.19
CA GLN A 55 -6.64 -16.50 6.43
C GLN A 55 -5.33 -16.03 7.10
N HIS A 56 -4.44 -15.39 6.35
CA HIS A 56 -3.16 -14.84 6.81
C HIS A 56 -3.23 -13.39 7.28
N TYR A 57 -4.43 -12.84 7.46
CA TYR A 57 -4.70 -11.64 8.25
C TYR A 57 -5.32 -12.02 9.60
N PRO A 58 -4.58 -12.66 10.53
CA PRO A 58 -5.11 -12.92 11.85
C PRO A 58 -5.41 -11.58 12.53
N SER A 59 -6.71 -11.26 12.65
CA SER A 59 -7.23 -10.00 13.21
C SER A 59 -6.62 -9.57 14.56
N LYS A 60 -6.01 -10.51 15.30
CA LYS A 60 -5.33 -10.24 16.57
C LYS A 60 -3.82 -9.96 16.46
N LYS A 61 -3.13 -10.38 15.39
CA LYS A 61 -1.65 -10.26 15.24
C LYS A 61 -1.21 -9.27 14.14
N TYR A 62 -2.09 -8.86 13.24
CA TYR A 62 -1.69 -7.91 12.18
C TYR A 62 -1.54 -6.50 12.75
N TYR A 63 -0.32 -5.93 12.66
CA TYR A 63 0.04 -4.66 13.28
C TYR A 63 -0.87 -3.51 12.82
N SER A 64 -1.28 -3.49 11.55
CA SER A 64 -2.19 -2.48 10.99
C SER A 64 -3.62 -2.52 11.55
N TYR A 65 -3.98 -3.59 12.28
CA TYR A 65 -5.28 -3.74 12.96
C TYR A 65 -5.22 -3.47 14.45
N THR A 66 -4.02 -3.28 15.00
CA THR A 66 -3.87 -2.68 16.31
C THR A 66 -4.08 -1.18 16.19
N VAL A 67 -5.08 -0.65 16.89
CA VAL A 67 -5.21 0.81 17.02
C VAL A 67 -3.94 1.29 17.69
N SER A 68 -3.19 2.18 17.03
CA SER A 68 -2.01 2.77 17.63
C SER A 68 -2.42 3.52 18.92
N GLN A 69 -2.16 2.89 20.07
CA GLN A 69 -2.35 3.51 21.38
C GLN A 69 -1.26 4.55 21.70
N LYS A 70 -0.34 4.84 20.77
CA LYS A 70 0.79 5.76 20.99
C LYS A 70 0.34 7.23 20.97
N ARG A 71 -0.44 7.63 21.99
CA ARG A 71 -0.70 9.02 22.41
C ARG A 71 0.41 9.57 23.32
N ASN A 72 1.67 9.12 23.16
CA ASN A 72 2.80 9.74 23.85
C ASN A 72 3.15 11.09 23.18
N ILE A 73 4.09 11.85 23.78
CA ILE A 73 4.65 13.13 23.29
C ILE A 73 4.88 13.19 21.76
N PHE A 74 5.25 12.08 21.13
CA PHE A 74 5.36 11.94 19.67
C PHE A 74 4.06 12.21 18.90
N GLY A 75 2.89 11.94 19.47
CA GLY A 75 1.57 12.25 18.91
C GLY A 75 1.29 13.74 18.85
N VAL A 76 1.74 14.53 19.83
CA VAL A 76 1.62 16.00 19.81
C VAL A 76 2.51 16.59 18.72
N LEU A 77 3.77 16.17 18.65
CA LEU A 77 4.68 16.59 17.58
C LEU A 77 4.15 16.16 16.21
N ARG A 78 3.68 14.91 16.07
CA ARG A 78 3.05 14.42 14.83
C ARG A 78 1.85 15.28 14.45
N ASN A 79 0.93 15.56 15.38
CA ASN A 79 -0.23 16.39 15.11
C ASN A 79 0.17 17.82 14.73
N TYR A 80 1.23 18.37 15.34
CA TYR A 80 1.80 19.66 14.94
C TYR A 80 2.35 19.62 13.51
N LEU A 81 3.13 18.60 13.15
CA LEU A 81 3.67 18.45 11.79
C LEU A 81 2.56 18.24 10.76
N VAL A 82 1.55 17.45 11.08
CA VAL A 82 0.38 17.23 10.21
C VAL A 82 -0.38 18.55 10.01
N LYS A 83 -0.73 19.28 11.07
CA LYS A 83 -1.42 20.59 10.95
C LYS A 83 -0.64 21.62 10.14
N ASN A 84 0.69 21.55 10.20
CA ASN A 84 1.58 22.44 9.45
C ASN A 84 2.06 21.80 8.13
N TYR A 85 1.52 20.66 7.69
CA TYR A 85 2.01 19.97 6.49
C TYR A 85 1.83 20.83 5.23
N TYR A 86 0.66 21.46 5.08
CA TYR A 86 0.35 22.32 3.93
C TYR A 86 0.83 23.77 4.05
N ASN A 87 1.13 24.21 5.27
CA ASN A 87 1.67 25.54 5.53
C ASN A 87 2.80 25.42 6.57
N PRO A 88 3.95 24.84 6.19
CA PRO A 88 4.99 24.54 7.14
C PRO A 88 5.70 25.82 7.56
N ASN A 89 5.60 26.15 8.85
CA ASN A 89 6.52 27.13 9.44
C ASN A 89 7.95 26.55 9.49
N PHE A 90 8.93 27.39 9.79
CA PHE A 90 10.35 27.00 9.83
C PHE A 90 10.61 25.75 10.69
N ILE A 91 9.93 25.66 11.83
CA ILE A 91 10.04 24.53 12.77
C ILE A 91 9.51 23.25 12.10
N ALA A 92 8.31 23.30 11.53
CA ALA A 92 7.71 22.17 10.83
C ALA A 92 8.60 21.70 9.66
N SER A 93 9.15 22.62 8.86
CA SER A 93 10.04 22.30 7.72
C SER A 93 11.33 21.57 8.12
N ILE A 94 11.89 21.86 9.30
CA ILE A 94 13.05 21.14 9.84
C ILE A 94 12.64 19.75 10.29
N PHE A 95 11.52 19.65 11.02
CA PHE A 95 11.10 18.40 11.64
C PHE A 95 10.46 17.42 10.66
N THR A 96 9.76 17.86 9.61
CA THR A 96 9.19 16.95 8.59
C THR A 96 10.28 16.11 7.92
N LYS A 97 11.46 16.70 7.65
CA LYS A 97 12.61 15.99 7.08
C LYS A 97 13.25 14.99 8.07
N LEU A 98 13.13 15.23 9.37
CA LEU A 98 13.69 14.38 10.42
C LEU A 98 12.74 13.24 10.82
N VAL A 99 11.43 13.44 10.69
CA VAL A 99 10.42 12.45 11.03
C VAL A 99 10.21 11.49 9.85
N LYS A 100 11.03 10.43 9.81
CA LYS A 100 10.93 9.31 8.85
C LYS A 100 9.62 8.52 8.86
N ASN A 101 8.66 8.88 9.72
CA ASN A 101 7.41 8.15 9.96
C ASN A 101 6.15 8.96 9.57
N VAL A 102 6.29 10.12 8.93
CA VAL A 102 5.12 10.79 8.34
C VAL A 102 4.70 9.96 7.13
N PRO A 103 3.47 9.43 7.07
CA PRO A 103 3.01 8.72 5.88
C PRO A 103 3.01 9.67 4.69
N ALA A 104 3.24 9.16 3.48
CA ALA A 104 3.05 9.98 2.28
C ALA A 104 1.62 10.55 2.26
N MET A 105 1.52 11.88 2.19
CA MET A 105 0.28 12.64 2.26
C MET A 105 -0.01 13.28 0.90
N PRO A 106 -1.29 13.53 0.58
CA PRO A 106 -1.67 14.14 -0.69
C PRO A 106 -1.29 15.61 -0.75
N SER A 107 -1.10 16.11 -1.96
CA SER A 107 -0.98 17.53 -2.28
C SER A 107 -2.22 18.29 -1.79
N PHE A 108 -2.06 19.54 -1.32
CA PHE A 108 -3.18 20.30 -0.77
C PHE A 108 -4.33 20.46 -1.76
N ARG A 109 -5.54 20.10 -1.34
CA ARG A 109 -6.79 20.39 -2.05
C ARG A 109 -7.83 20.87 -1.06
N LYS A 110 -8.37 22.07 -1.28
CA LYS A 110 -9.46 22.61 -0.46
C LYS A 110 -10.70 21.72 -0.64
N ASN A 111 -11.19 21.13 0.45
CA ASN A 111 -12.32 20.19 0.45
C ASN A 111 -12.13 19.00 -0.51
N GLY A 112 -10.89 18.51 -0.66
CA GLY A 112 -10.57 17.40 -1.55
C GLY A 112 -11.19 16.08 -1.08
N LYS A 113 -11.47 15.17 -2.03
CA LYS A 113 -11.90 13.79 -1.77
C LYS A 113 -10.73 12.84 -1.92
N ILE A 114 -10.50 12.01 -0.91
CA ILE A 114 -9.43 11.00 -0.92
C ILE A 114 -9.99 9.60 -0.66
N LEU A 115 -9.50 8.62 -1.41
CA LEU A 115 -9.72 7.20 -1.14
C LEU A 115 -8.41 6.55 -0.68
N ASP A 116 -8.42 5.90 0.48
CA ASP A 116 -7.33 5.03 0.93
C ASP A 116 -7.73 3.56 0.76
N VAL A 117 -7.07 2.86 -0.16
CA VAL A 117 -7.31 1.44 -0.43
C VAL A 117 -6.44 0.62 0.51
N GLY A 118 -7.05 -0.24 1.32
CA GLY A 118 -6.38 -0.93 2.45
C GLY A 118 -6.19 -0.02 3.66
N CYS A 119 -7.23 0.73 4.03
CA CYS A 119 -7.12 1.79 5.04
C CYS A 119 -6.93 1.30 6.49
N GLY A 120 -6.99 -0.01 6.74
CA GLY A 120 -6.85 -0.59 8.08
C GLY A 120 -7.86 -0.01 9.07
N THR A 121 -7.41 0.33 10.28
CA THR A 121 -8.26 0.98 11.30
C THR A 121 -8.49 2.48 11.03
N GLY A 122 -7.96 3.02 9.93
CA GLY A 122 -8.22 4.38 9.48
C GLY A 122 -7.33 5.47 10.08
N ASP A 123 -6.16 5.14 10.63
CA ASP A 123 -5.27 6.13 11.26
C ASP A 123 -4.90 7.30 10.34
N THR A 124 -4.55 7.01 9.08
CA THR A 124 -4.24 8.04 8.07
C THR A 124 -5.50 8.81 7.66
N LEU A 125 -6.64 8.14 7.54
CA LEU A 125 -7.90 8.79 7.16
C LEU A 125 -8.37 9.80 8.23
N ILE A 126 -8.17 9.51 9.52
CA ILE A 126 -8.45 10.47 10.59
C ILE A 126 -7.60 11.74 10.43
N LEU A 127 -6.31 11.59 10.15
CA LEU A 127 -5.43 12.74 9.90
C LEU A 127 -5.91 13.55 8.69
N LEU A 128 -6.33 12.87 7.62
CA LEU A 128 -6.83 13.53 6.42
C LEU A 128 -8.13 14.30 6.70
N GLN A 129 -9.05 13.75 7.50
CA GLN A 129 -10.23 14.49 7.95
C GLN A 129 -9.87 15.73 8.76
N GLU A 130 -8.90 15.63 9.68
CA GLU A 130 -8.39 16.78 10.46
C GLU A 130 -7.77 17.87 9.55
N LEU A 131 -7.27 17.48 8.37
CA LEU A 131 -6.76 18.37 7.34
C LEU A 131 -7.83 18.88 6.36
N GLY A 132 -9.10 18.57 6.58
CA GLY A 132 -10.22 19.05 5.78
C GLY A 132 -10.53 18.20 4.54
N TRP A 133 -10.00 16.98 4.45
CA TRP A 133 -10.36 16.05 3.38
C TRP A 133 -11.65 15.30 3.69
N GLU A 134 -12.43 15.05 2.65
CA GLU A 134 -13.50 14.08 2.66
C GLU A 134 -12.91 12.67 2.43
N ALA A 135 -12.76 11.93 3.53
CA ALA A 135 -11.99 10.69 3.59
C ALA A 135 -12.84 9.44 3.35
N TYR A 136 -12.48 8.65 2.34
CA TYR A 136 -13.06 7.37 1.96
C TYR A 136 -12.06 6.24 2.18
N GLY A 137 -12.55 5.04 2.48
CA GLY A 137 -11.68 3.87 2.63
C GLY A 137 -12.33 2.57 2.17
N ILE A 138 -11.50 1.67 1.65
CA ILE A 138 -11.85 0.26 1.43
C ILE A 138 -10.90 -0.58 2.28
N GLU A 139 -11.45 -1.52 3.06
CA GLU A 139 -10.66 -2.43 3.89
C GLU A 139 -11.28 -3.83 3.87
N ILE A 140 -10.43 -4.87 3.83
CA ILE A 140 -10.86 -6.27 3.73
C ILE A 140 -11.21 -6.86 5.10
N ASP A 141 -10.60 -6.37 6.18
CA ASP A 141 -10.89 -6.85 7.53
C ASP A 141 -12.10 -6.16 8.16
N LYS A 142 -13.09 -6.98 8.52
CA LYS A 142 -14.36 -6.53 9.10
C LYS A 142 -14.17 -5.83 10.45
N ASN A 143 -13.20 -6.23 11.27
CA ASN A 143 -12.95 -5.62 12.58
C ASN A 143 -12.27 -4.26 12.43
N ALA A 144 -11.35 -4.12 11.48
CA ALA A 144 -10.70 -2.88 11.10
C ALA A 144 -11.74 -1.86 10.58
N VAL A 145 -12.63 -2.28 9.68
CA VAL A 145 -13.77 -1.46 9.22
C VAL A 145 -14.66 -1.01 10.38
N LYS A 146 -15.02 -1.94 11.28
CA LYS A 146 -15.84 -1.62 12.47
C LYS A 146 -15.13 -0.59 13.36
N THR A 147 -13.82 -0.73 13.53
CA THR A 147 -12.99 0.18 14.33
C THR A 147 -12.89 1.56 13.67
N ALA A 148 -12.61 1.62 12.37
CA ALA A 148 -12.57 2.86 11.60
C ALA A 148 -13.90 3.63 11.68
N ARG A 149 -15.03 2.95 11.49
CA ARG A 149 -16.36 3.56 11.61
C ARG A 149 -16.66 4.09 13.01
N LYS A 150 -16.28 3.34 14.06
CA LYS A 150 -16.40 3.82 15.46
C LYS A 150 -15.58 5.08 15.74
N ARG A 151 -14.54 5.34 14.94
CA ARG A 151 -13.69 6.54 15.03
C ARG A 151 -14.22 7.73 14.22
N GLY A 152 -15.40 7.61 13.59
CA GLY A 152 -16.01 8.69 12.78
C GLY A 152 -15.77 8.58 11.27
N LEU A 153 -15.10 7.53 10.80
CA LEU A 153 -14.86 7.30 9.37
C LEU A 153 -16.06 6.65 8.68
N ILE A 154 -17.13 7.42 8.51
CA ILE A 154 -18.42 6.93 8.00
C ILE A 154 -18.36 6.36 6.58
N HIS A 155 -17.40 6.79 5.76
CA HIS A 155 -17.26 6.36 4.37
C HIS A 155 -16.35 5.13 4.18
N VAL A 156 -15.86 4.51 5.26
CA VAL A 156 -15.08 3.27 5.17
C VAL A 156 -16.01 2.09 4.88
N LYS A 157 -15.68 1.31 3.85
CA LYS A 157 -16.45 0.15 3.38
C LYS A 157 -15.64 -1.14 3.50
N LEU A 158 -16.33 -2.21 3.87
CA LEU A 158 -15.80 -3.57 3.78
C LEU A 158 -15.74 -3.97 2.30
N GLY A 159 -14.56 -4.34 1.82
CA GLY A 159 -14.36 -4.73 0.43
C GLY A 159 -12.89 -4.92 0.06
N THR A 160 -12.66 -5.18 -1.22
CA THR A 160 -11.35 -5.31 -1.85
C THR A 160 -11.13 -4.19 -2.86
N TYR A 161 -9.93 -4.08 -3.43
CA TYR A 161 -9.69 -3.12 -4.52
C TYR A 161 -10.67 -3.29 -5.70
N LYS A 162 -11.27 -4.47 -5.88
CA LYS A 162 -12.27 -4.70 -6.93
C LYS A 162 -13.49 -3.81 -6.69
N ASP A 163 -13.88 -3.58 -5.44
CA ASP A 163 -15.03 -2.74 -5.09
C ASP A 163 -14.85 -1.24 -5.40
N ILE A 164 -13.66 -0.81 -5.83
CA ILE A 164 -13.39 0.55 -6.33
C ILE A 164 -14.32 0.91 -7.50
N PHE A 165 -14.75 -0.08 -8.31
CA PHE A 165 -15.65 0.17 -9.45
C PHE A 165 -16.96 0.87 -9.04
N ARG A 166 -17.38 0.72 -7.77
CA ARG A 166 -18.64 1.28 -7.24
C ARG A 166 -18.60 2.79 -7.02
N PHE A 167 -17.43 3.41 -7.01
CA PHE A 167 -17.33 4.86 -6.96
C PHE A 167 -17.54 5.47 -8.35
N PRO A 168 -18.02 6.72 -8.47
CA PRO A 168 -18.09 7.41 -9.75
C PRO A 168 -16.71 7.60 -10.38
N ASP A 169 -16.65 7.70 -11.69
CA ASP A 169 -15.43 8.10 -12.40
C ASP A 169 -15.13 9.58 -12.14
N ASN A 170 -13.86 9.99 -12.22
CA ASN A 170 -13.45 11.39 -11.97
C ASN A 170 -13.94 11.94 -10.61
N TYR A 171 -13.92 11.12 -9.57
CA TYR A 171 -14.52 11.45 -8.27
C TYR A 171 -13.50 11.91 -7.23
N PHE A 172 -12.33 11.26 -7.20
CA PHE A 172 -11.32 11.51 -6.18
C PHE A 172 -10.26 12.50 -6.67
N ASP A 173 -9.86 13.41 -5.80
CA ASP A 173 -8.71 14.29 -6.00
C ASP A 173 -7.39 13.57 -5.69
N SER A 174 -7.43 12.58 -4.80
CA SER A 174 -6.29 11.72 -4.50
C SER A 174 -6.74 10.29 -4.19
N ILE A 175 -5.95 9.31 -4.59
CA ILE A 175 -6.12 7.92 -4.18
C ILE A 175 -4.80 7.41 -3.63
N ARG A 176 -4.85 6.75 -2.48
CA ARG A 176 -3.70 6.18 -1.79
C ARG A 176 -3.75 4.66 -1.81
N LEU A 177 -2.61 4.06 -2.14
CA LEU A 177 -2.40 2.61 -2.20
C LEU A 177 -1.06 2.28 -1.53
N TYR A 178 -1.07 2.17 -0.20
CA TYR A 178 0.16 2.10 0.60
C TYR A 178 0.25 0.78 1.36
N HIS A 179 1.28 -0.01 1.08
CA HIS A 179 1.44 -1.39 1.53
C HIS A 179 0.27 -2.30 1.15
N VAL A 180 -0.14 -2.22 -0.11
CA VAL A 180 -1.28 -2.98 -0.67
C VAL A 180 -0.92 -3.63 -1.99
N ILE A 181 -0.26 -2.91 -2.91
CA ILE A 181 -0.02 -3.38 -4.28
C ILE A 181 0.75 -4.70 -4.34
N GLU A 182 1.67 -4.93 -3.41
CA GLU A 182 2.45 -6.16 -3.25
C GLU A 182 1.61 -7.38 -2.89
N HIS A 183 0.42 -7.17 -2.32
CA HIS A 183 -0.50 -8.23 -1.89
C HIS A 183 -1.55 -8.58 -2.95
N LEU A 184 -1.69 -7.77 -4.01
CA LEU A 184 -2.79 -7.91 -4.96
C LEU A 184 -2.59 -9.10 -5.90
N ASP A 185 -3.69 -9.76 -6.26
CA ASP A 185 -3.73 -10.82 -7.28
C ASP A 185 -3.57 -10.27 -8.70
N ASP A 186 -4.06 -9.04 -8.93
CA ASP A 186 -3.97 -8.32 -10.20
C ASP A 186 -3.72 -6.80 -9.98
N PRO A 187 -2.46 -6.41 -9.75
CA PRO A 187 -2.06 -5.01 -9.59
C PRO A 187 -2.43 -4.11 -10.78
N MET A 188 -2.37 -4.65 -12.00
CA MET A 188 -2.65 -3.88 -13.23
C MET A 188 -4.11 -3.45 -13.28
N THR A 189 -5.04 -4.37 -13.01
CA THR A 189 -6.47 -4.05 -12.96
C THR A 189 -6.78 -3.05 -11.84
N CYS A 190 -6.16 -3.20 -10.67
CA CYS A 190 -6.29 -2.24 -9.58
C CYS A 190 -5.88 -0.82 -10.01
N LEU A 191 -4.69 -0.66 -10.60
CA LEU A 191 -4.20 0.66 -11.02
C LEU A 191 -5.08 1.27 -12.12
N LYS A 192 -5.57 0.46 -13.08
CA LYS A 192 -6.50 0.96 -14.12
C LYS A 192 -7.83 1.43 -13.54
N LEU A 193 -8.36 0.72 -12.53
CA LEU A 193 -9.56 1.16 -11.82
C LEU A 193 -9.30 2.49 -11.11
N ILE A 194 -8.20 2.59 -10.37
CA ILE A 194 -7.79 3.83 -9.67
C ILE A 194 -7.68 4.99 -10.66
N HIS A 195 -6.98 4.79 -11.80
CA HIS A 195 -6.83 5.81 -12.84
C HIS A 195 -8.17 6.36 -13.32
N LYS A 196 -9.17 5.48 -13.50
CA LYS A 196 -10.51 5.87 -13.93
C LYS A 196 -11.31 6.64 -12.85
N LYS A 197 -11.02 6.41 -11.57
CA LYS A 197 -11.72 7.07 -10.45
C LYS A 197 -11.09 8.40 -10.04
N LEU A 198 -9.85 8.65 -10.43
CA LEU A 198 -9.19 9.94 -10.24
C LEU A 198 -9.75 10.99 -11.20
N LYS A 199 -9.84 12.23 -10.72
CA LYS A 199 -10.02 13.41 -11.58
C LYS A 199 -8.80 13.59 -12.49
N GLY A 200 -8.95 14.36 -13.57
CA GLY A 200 -7.88 14.60 -14.54
C GLY A 200 -6.62 15.24 -13.94
N ASP A 201 -6.76 16.03 -12.87
CA ASP A 201 -5.66 16.63 -12.09
C ASP A 201 -5.45 15.95 -10.73
N GLY A 202 -6.05 14.77 -10.55
CA GLY A 202 -5.91 13.97 -9.34
C GLY A 202 -4.60 13.17 -9.30
N GLU A 203 -4.21 12.75 -8.11
CA GLU A 203 -2.92 12.06 -7.90
C GLU A 203 -3.10 10.66 -7.29
N LEU A 204 -2.15 9.77 -7.60
CA LEU A 204 -2.01 8.48 -6.95
C LEU A 204 -0.77 8.50 -6.03
N ILE A 205 -0.97 8.22 -4.75
CA ILE A 205 0.11 8.00 -3.79
C ILE A 205 0.27 6.51 -3.59
N LEU A 206 1.43 5.97 -3.97
CA LEU A 206 1.70 4.54 -3.93
C LEU A 206 2.97 4.26 -3.12
N GLY A 207 2.85 3.41 -2.09
CA GLY A 207 3.99 2.96 -1.29
C GLY A 207 4.05 1.44 -1.20
N THR A 208 5.24 0.87 -1.38
CA THR A 208 5.50 -0.58 -1.31
C THR A 208 6.96 -0.81 -0.91
N PRO A 209 7.32 -1.97 -0.34
CA PRO A 209 8.71 -2.31 -0.11
C PRO A 209 9.57 -2.28 -1.37
N ASN A 210 10.81 -1.81 -1.21
CA ASN A 210 11.78 -1.65 -2.29
C ASN A 210 12.83 -2.78 -2.26
N TYR A 211 12.75 -3.70 -3.22
CA TYR A 211 13.70 -4.81 -3.39
C TYR A 211 15.12 -4.35 -3.79
N SER A 212 15.26 -3.15 -4.35
CA SER A 212 16.56 -2.57 -4.67
C SER A 212 17.25 -1.89 -3.48
N SER A 213 16.59 -1.83 -2.32
CA SER A 213 17.15 -1.24 -1.09
C SER A 213 18.39 -1.99 -0.60
N LEU A 214 19.27 -1.26 0.10
CA LEU A 214 20.49 -1.82 0.69
C LEU A 214 20.17 -2.96 1.66
N ILE A 215 19.16 -2.78 2.51
CA ILE A 215 18.70 -3.80 3.48
C ILE A 215 18.25 -5.06 2.74
N SER A 216 17.51 -4.94 1.64
CA SER A 216 17.11 -6.10 0.84
C SER A 216 18.32 -6.87 0.26
N LYS A 217 19.34 -6.14 -0.21
CA LYS A 217 20.57 -6.73 -0.77
C LYS A 217 21.41 -7.45 0.30
N ILE A 218 21.47 -6.89 1.51
CA ILE A 218 22.20 -7.47 2.65
C ILE A 218 21.48 -8.73 3.15
N PHE A 219 20.19 -8.63 3.47
CA PHE A 219 19.47 -9.70 4.15
C PHE A 219 18.88 -10.76 3.19
N LYS A 220 18.73 -10.45 1.90
CA LYS A 220 18.30 -11.40 0.86
C LYS A 220 17.02 -12.15 1.28
N LYS A 221 17.05 -13.49 1.37
CA LYS A 221 15.91 -14.32 1.79
C LYS A 221 15.45 -14.10 3.24
N TYR A 222 16.25 -13.42 4.05
CA TYR A 222 15.96 -13.05 5.44
C TYR A 222 15.48 -11.60 5.58
N TRP A 223 15.32 -10.86 4.47
CA TRP A 223 14.78 -9.51 4.53
C TRP A 223 13.33 -9.53 5.00
N CYS A 224 13.02 -8.79 6.06
CA CYS A 224 11.69 -8.80 6.68
C CYS A 224 10.56 -8.45 5.69
N ASN A 225 10.79 -7.50 4.78
CA ASN A 225 9.76 -7.10 3.81
C ASN A 225 9.70 -8.02 2.57
N LEU A 226 10.43 -9.14 2.55
CA LEU A 226 10.15 -10.22 1.59
C LEU A 226 8.82 -10.91 1.91
N ASP A 227 8.50 -11.03 3.22
CA ASP A 227 7.17 -11.33 3.77
C ASP A 227 6.36 -12.38 2.97
N VAL A 228 6.95 -13.56 2.79
CA VAL A 228 6.27 -14.67 2.12
C VAL A 228 5.20 -15.26 3.04
N PRO A 229 4.06 -15.74 2.51
CA PRO A 229 3.63 -15.67 1.11
C PRO A 229 2.81 -14.41 0.77
N ARG A 230 2.72 -13.44 1.70
CA ARG A 230 1.77 -12.33 1.63
C ARG A 230 2.16 -11.28 0.59
N HIS A 231 3.45 -10.98 0.44
CA HIS A 231 3.96 -10.15 -0.66
C HIS A 231 4.06 -10.98 -1.93
N VAL A 232 2.92 -11.16 -2.59
CA VAL A 232 2.77 -11.90 -3.85
C VAL A 232 3.73 -11.39 -4.93
N PHE A 233 3.92 -10.06 -4.96
CA PHE A 233 4.84 -9.36 -5.84
C PHE A 233 5.81 -8.51 -5.02
N VAL A 234 7.10 -8.59 -5.34
CA VAL A 234 8.15 -7.83 -4.66
C VAL A 234 8.85 -6.93 -5.67
N PHE A 235 8.53 -5.65 -5.59
CA PHE A 235 8.85 -4.66 -6.61
C PHE A 235 10.24 -4.01 -6.42
N SER A 236 10.83 -3.61 -7.54
CA SER A 236 11.90 -2.61 -7.59
C SER A 236 11.32 -1.30 -8.12
N PRO A 237 12.01 -0.15 -7.93
CA PRO A 237 11.54 1.12 -8.46
C PRO A 237 11.30 1.03 -9.97
N ASN A 238 12.22 0.41 -10.72
CA ASN A 238 12.12 0.33 -12.17
C ASN A 238 10.89 -0.46 -12.64
N ASN A 239 10.62 -1.63 -12.04
CA ASN A 239 9.50 -2.45 -12.48
C ASN A 239 8.14 -1.94 -11.97
N LEU A 240 8.11 -1.26 -10.83
CA LEU A 240 6.91 -0.57 -10.35
C LEU A 240 6.56 0.63 -11.23
N GLN A 241 7.56 1.45 -11.59
CA GLN A 241 7.36 2.56 -12.52
C GLN A 241 6.80 2.09 -13.87
N GLU A 242 7.34 0.99 -14.41
CA GLU A 242 6.86 0.38 -15.64
C GLU A 242 5.38 -0.04 -15.53
N LEU A 243 4.99 -0.65 -14.40
CA LEU A 243 3.61 -1.04 -14.11
C LEU A 243 2.67 0.17 -14.06
N VAL A 244 3.08 1.23 -13.34
CA VAL A 244 2.33 2.48 -13.16
C VAL A 244 2.17 3.23 -14.48
N LYS A 245 3.22 3.31 -15.30
CA LYS A 245 3.13 3.92 -16.64
C LYS A 245 2.16 3.15 -17.54
N LYS A 246 2.22 1.82 -17.52
CA LYS A 246 1.33 0.94 -18.31
C LYS A 246 -0.14 1.00 -17.89
N SER A 247 -0.45 1.46 -16.68
CA SER A 247 -1.82 1.66 -16.22
C SER A 247 -2.39 3.04 -16.54
N GLY A 248 -1.62 3.92 -17.18
CA GLY A 248 -2.06 5.23 -17.68
C GLY A 248 -1.48 6.43 -16.92
N PHE A 249 -0.72 6.21 -15.85
CA PHE A 249 -0.19 7.30 -15.04
C PHE A 249 1.10 7.89 -15.60
N LYS A 250 1.29 9.19 -15.38
CA LYS A 250 2.58 9.86 -15.42
C LYS A 250 3.18 9.88 -14.02
N ILE A 251 4.49 9.74 -13.93
CA ILE A 251 5.22 9.75 -12.66
C ILE A 251 5.81 11.13 -12.46
N GLU A 252 5.41 11.82 -11.39
CA GLU A 252 5.93 13.13 -11.02
C GLU A 252 7.07 13.04 -10.00
N GLU A 253 6.95 12.14 -9.00
CA GLU A 253 7.90 12.02 -7.89
C GLU A 253 8.16 10.56 -7.50
N ILE A 254 9.37 10.29 -7.00
CA ILE A 254 9.80 9.00 -6.46
C ILE A 254 10.69 9.26 -5.24
N GLU A 255 10.34 8.66 -4.11
CA GLU A 255 11.09 8.71 -2.85
C GLU A 255 11.67 7.34 -2.44
#